data_AF-A0A7C7QTF5-F1
#
_entry.id   AF-A0A7C7QTF5-F1
#
_cell.length_a   1.000
_cell.length_b   1.000
_cell.length_c   1.000
_cell.angle_alpha   90.00
_cell.angle_beta   90.00
_cell.angle_gamma   90.00
#
_symmetry.space_group_name_H-M   'P 1'
#
loop_
_entity.id
_entity.type
_entity.pdbx_description
1 polymer ?
#
loop_
_entity_poly.entity_id
_entity_poly.type
_entity_poly.pdbx_seq_one_letter_code
_entity_poly.pdbx_strand_id
1 'polypeptide(L)'
;MLSHVDPELYASLQSGGRAIAYVVGFKPVSGLKRWVFGDIIITKTVLDFDTLLRLANDPAIVSIYGEKTMKHAPIHFLDASEYPFKDVDIDNKFHMATGPWTGRGVVVAIIDTGIDYTHPDFYDSQNKTVIKVLVSTIYERKGRPIVWIPYVNGTMEELLKFDNYFWKKYGEPAFLDICGHGTHVAGIVAGRGRASN
;
A
#
# COMPACT_ATOMS: atom_id res chain seq x y z
N MET A 1 -8.73 21.29 20.57
CA MET A 1 -9.21 19.97 20.15
C MET A 1 -8.18 18.96 20.66
N LEU A 2 -8.59 17.90 21.36
CA LEU A 2 -7.66 16.86 21.81
C LEU A 2 -7.17 16.08 20.59
N SER A 3 -5.86 15.79 20.53
CA SER A 3 -5.29 14.96 19.46
C SER A 3 -5.86 13.54 19.51
N HIS A 4 -6.01 12.89 18.37
CA HIS A 4 -6.38 11.47 18.35
C HIS A 4 -5.20 10.61 18.81
N VAL A 5 -5.37 9.82 19.87
CA VAL A 5 -4.32 8.90 20.37
C VAL A 5 -4.77 7.46 20.17
N ASP A 6 -3.90 6.63 19.60
CA ASP A 6 -4.07 5.18 19.49
C ASP A 6 -4.29 4.56 20.88
N PRO A 7 -5.45 3.93 21.13
CA PRO A 7 -5.76 3.34 22.44
C PRO A 7 -4.77 2.26 22.88
N GLU A 8 -4.23 1.48 21.95
CA GLU A 8 -3.24 0.43 22.27
C GLU A 8 -1.92 1.05 22.74
N LEU A 9 -1.46 2.11 22.08
CA LEU A 9 -0.28 2.87 22.48
C LEU A 9 -0.50 3.50 23.86
N TYR A 10 -1.67 4.12 24.08
CA TYR A 10 -2.00 4.75 25.35
C TYR A 10 -1.97 3.72 26.50
N ALA A 11 -2.66 2.59 26.33
CA ALA A 11 -2.72 1.53 27.33
C ALA A 11 -1.32 0.94 27.60
N SER A 12 -0.53 0.71 26.55
CA SER A 12 0.85 0.21 26.67
C SER A 12 1.72 1.17 27.49
N LEU A 13 1.71 2.47 27.17
CA LEU A 13 2.54 3.45 27.88
C LEU A 13 2.04 3.70 29.31
N GLN A 14 0.73 3.64 29.55
CA GLN A 14 0.15 3.79 30.88
C GLN A 14 0.63 2.68 31.84
N SER A 15 0.88 1.47 31.32
CA SER A 15 1.46 0.36 32.09
C SER A 15 2.95 0.53 32.41
N GLY A 16 3.56 1.61 31.91
CA GLY A 16 4.97 1.96 32.07
C GLY A 16 5.82 1.60 30.84
N GLY A 17 6.99 2.23 30.75
CA GLY A 17 7.95 1.96 29.68
C GLY A 17 7.93 2.99 28.55
N ARG A 18 8.46 2.59 27.39
CA ARG A 18 8.59 3.43 26.20
C ARG A 18 8.19 2.65 24.96
N ALA A 19 7.59 3.33 24.00
CA ALA A 19 7.16 2.74 22.75
C ALA A 19 7.52 3.61 21.56
N ILE A 20 7.74 2.98 20.40
CA ILE A 20 7.86 3.69 19.13
C ILE A 20 6.47 4.18 18.73
N ALA A 21 6.39 5.47 18.40
CA ALA A 21 5.16 6.11 17.96
C ALA A 21 5.42 7.03 16.75
N TYR A 22 4.35 7.26 16.00
CA TYR A 22 4.28 8.17 14.86
C TYR A 22 3.38 9.34 15.26
N VAL A 23 4.00 10.51 15.44
CA VAL A 23 3.33 11.75 15.81
C VAL A 23 3.06 12.55 14.54
N VAL A 24 1.79 12.83 14.27
CA VAL A 24 1.32 13.61 13.12
C VAL A 24 0.90 14.99 13.61
N GLY A 25 1.44 16.04 13.01
CA GLY A 25 1.08 17.41 13.37
C GLY A 25 1.59 18.43 12.35
N PHE A 26 1.43 19.71 12.68
CA PHE A 26 1.84 20.84 11.83
C PHE A 26 3.13 21.51 12.30
N LYS A 27 3.79 20.93 13.31
CA LYS A 27 5.08 21.39 13.80
C LYS A 27 6.03 20.22 14.05
N PRO A 28 7.34 20.44 13.91
CA PRO A 28 8.31 19.40 14.17
C PRO A 28 8.34 19.05 15.66
N VAL A 29 8.40 17.75 15.94
CA VAL A 29 8.75 17.22 17.26
C VAL A 29 10.11 16.52 17.19
N SER A 30 10.73 16.29 18.34
CA SER A 30 11.96 15.49 18.42
C SER A 30 11.66 14.04 18.10
N GLY A 31 12.52 13.39 17.29
CA GLY A 31 12.31 12.01 16.90
C GLY A 31 13.45 11.42 16.09
N LEU A 32 13.30 10.14 15.78
CA LEU A 32 14.24 9.28 15.07
C LEU A 32 14.20 9.54 13.56
N LYS A 33 13.01 9.79 13.00
CA LYS A 33 12.83 10.02 11.56
C LYS A 33 11.64 10.95 11.34
N ARG A 34 11.70 11.74 10.27
CA ARG A 34 10.66 12.71 9.91
C ARG A 34 10.29 12.59 8.43
N TRP A 35 9.00 12.71 8.15
CA TRP A 35 8.44 12.88 6.82
C TRP A 35 7.59 14.15 6.79
N VAL A 36 7.59 14.83 5.64
CA VAL A 36 6.85 16.08 5.43
C VAL A 36 6.00 15.94 4.18
N PHE A 37 4.71 16.20 4.30
CA PHE A 37 3.70 16.11 3.24
C PHE A 37 2.89 17.40 3.24
N GLY A 38 3.31 18.39 2.43
CA GLY A 38 2.80 19.75 2.56
C GLY A 38 3.08 20.29 3.97
N ASP A 39 2.02 20.72 4.66
CA ASP A 39 2.12 21.23 6.04
C ASP A 39 2.10 20.12 7.10
N ILE A 40 1.81 18.87 6.70
CA ILE A 40 1.75 17.74 7.63
C ILE A 40 3.16 17.20 7.86
N ILE A 41 3.54 17.10 9.12
CA ILE A 41 4.79 16.51 9.59
C ILE A 41 4.46 15.23 10.33
N ILE A 42 5.03 14.12 9.87
CA ILE A 42 4.99 12.82 10.57
C ILE A 42 6.37 12.60 11.18
N THR A 43 6.43 12.39 12.49
CA THR A 43 7.69 12.12 13.19
C THR A 43 7.61 10.76 13.88
N LYS A 44 8.50 9.84 13.50
CA LYS A 44 8.76 8.61 14.25
C LYS A 44 9.61 8.96 15.46
N THR A 45 9.15 8.62 16.65
CA THR A 45 9.83 8.95 17.91
C THR A 45 9.61 7.86 18.95
N VAL A 46 10.31 7.97 20.08
CA VAL A 46 10.12 7.09 21.24
C VAL A 46 9.44 7.90 22.33
N LEU A 47 8.25 7.47 22.73
CA LEU A 47 7.44 8.14 23.74
C LEU A 47 7.42 7.35 25.04
N ASP A 48 7.43 8.08 26.16
CA ASP A 48 6.90 7.64 27.45
C ASP A 48 5.50 8.24 27.66
N PHE A 49 4.83 7.85 28.74
CA PHE A 49 3.47 8.29 29.03
C PHE A 49 3.36 9.81 29.23
N ASP A 50 4.31 10.43 29.94
CA ASP A 50 4.28 11.88 30.19
C ASP A 50 4.45 12.68 28.89
N THR A 51 5.32 12.23 28.00
CA THR A 51 5.50 12.87 26.69
C THR A 51 4.30 12.66 25.79
N LEU A 52 3.68 11.48 25.81
CA LEU A 52 2.41 11.22 25.12
C LEU A 52 1.34 12.23 25.57
N LEU A 53 1.13 12.40 26.88
CA LEU A 53 0.11 13.31 27.41
C LEU A 53 0.39 14.78 27.04
N ARG A 54 1.66 15.22 27.08
CA ARG A 54 2.03 16.57 26.64
C ARG A 54 1.72 16.79 25.16
N LEU A 55 2.09 15.84 24.31
CA LEU A 55 1.84 15.94 22.86
C LEU A 55 0.35 15.84 22.53
N ALA A 56 -0.41 14.99 23.22
CA ALA A 56 -1.85 14.84 22.97
C ALA A 56 -2.65 16.13 23.25
N ASN A 57 -2.17 16.95 24.19
CA ASN A 57 -2.76 18.25 24.54
C ASN A 57 -2.24 19.43 23.70
N ASP A 58 -1.28 19.19 22.81
CA ASP A 58 -0.70 20.22 21.97
C ASP A 58 -1.58 20.46 20.73
N PRO A 59 -2.10 21.69 20.51
CA PRO A 59 -3.04 21.95 19.42
C PRO A 59 -2.42 21.82 18.02
N ALA A 60 -1.08 21.79 17.92
CA ALA A 60 -0.40 21.54 16.66
C ALA A 60 -0.29 20.06 16.31
N ILE A 61 -0.66 19.16 17.24
CA ILE A 61 -0.67 17.71 17.03
C ILE A 61 -2.07 17.28 16.63
N VAL A 62 -2.13 16.45 15.59
CA VAL A 62 -3.37 15.93 15.02
C VAL A 62 -3.63 14.54 15.57
N SER A 63 -2.60 13.68 15.54
CA SER A 63 -2.74 12.31 16.00
C SER A 63 -1.41 11.67 16.42
N ILE A 64 -1.49 10.64 17.26
CA ILE A 64 -0.36 9.85 17.72
C ILE A 64 -0.72 8.37 17.62
N TYR A 65 0.05 7.61 16.83
CA TYR A 65 -0.16 6.16 16.63
C TYR A 65 1.04 5.35 17.09
N GLY A 66 0.81 4.19 17.70
CA GLY A 66 1.90 3.24 17.97
C GLY A 66 2.44 2.65 16.67
N GLU A 67 3.66 2.10 16.71
CA GLU A 67 4.15 1.28 15.61
C GLU A 67 3.29 0.03 15.46
N LYS A 68 2.75 -0.18 14.25
CA LYS A 68 1.91 -1.33 13.93
C LYS A 68 2.55 -2.17 12.84
N THR A 69 2.39 -3.48 12.97
CA THR A 69 2.73 -4.44 11.93
C THR A 69 1.46 -4.81 11.18
N MET A 70 1.40 -4.47 9.89
CA MET A 70 0.32 -4.91 9.01
C MET A 70 0.64 -6.30 8.45
N LYS A 71 -0.38 -7.14 8.32
CA LYS A 71 -0.31 -8.43 7.63
C LYS A 71 -1.47 -8.49 6.65
N HIS A 72 -1.23 -9.02 5.46
CA HIS A 72 -2.32 -9.30 4.53
C HIS A 72 -3.23 -10.38 5.14
N ALA A 73 -4.50 -10.39 4.75
CA ALA A 73 -5.38 -11.50 5.10
C ALA A 73 -4.82 -12.80 4.49
N PRO A 74 -4.99 -13.96 5.15
CA PRO A 74 -4.63 -15.23 4.54
C PRO A 74 -5.38 -15.39 3.21
N ILE A 75 -4.68 -15.90 2.20
CA ILE A 75 -5.31 -16.21 0.93
C ILE A 75 -6.16 -17.46 1.14
N HIS A 76 -7.47 -17.29 1.07
CA HIS A 76 -8.40 -18.40 1.02
C HIS A 76 -8.57 -18.81 -0.45
N PHE A 77 -8.21 -20.06 -0.77
CA PHE A 77 -8.58 -20.66 -2.05
C PHE A 77 -10.08 -20.93 -1.99
N LEU A 78 -10.86 -20.05 -2.60
CA LEU A 78 -12.29 -20.25 -2.80
C LEU A 78 -12.47 -20.89 -4.17
N ASP A 79 -13.26 -21.94 -4.24
CA ASP A 79 -13.71 -22.46 -5.52
C ASP A 79 -14.76 -21.49 -6.07
N ALA A 80 -14.49 -20.92 -7.24
CA ALA A 80 -15.42 -20.04 -7.94
C ALA A 80 -16.78 -20.73 -8.17
N SER A 81 -16.82 -22.07 -8.25
CA SER A 81 -18.05 -22.84 -8.38
C SER A 81 -18.95 -22.79 -7.14
N GLU A 82 -18.39 -22.48 -5.96
CA GLU A 82 -19.15 -22.31 -4.71
C GLU A 82 -19.90 -20.98 -4.65
N TYR A 83 -19.53 -20.02 -5.51
CA TYR A 83 -20.20 -18.74 -5.62
C TYR A 83 -21.20 -18.77 -6.77
N PRO A 84 -22.51 -18.64 -6.49
CA PRO A 84 -23.48 -18.41 -7.55
C PRO A 84 -23.29 -16.98 -8.04
N PHE A 85 -22.33 -16.78 -8.95
CA PHE A 85 -22.20 -15.54 -9.71
C PHE A 85 -23.47 -15.36 -10.54
N LYS A 86 -24.48 -14.72 -9.96
CA LYS A 86 -25.55 -14.12 -10.75
C LYS A 86 -24.91 -12.88 -11.37
N ASP A 87 -24.86 -12.81 -12.69
CA ASP A 87 -24.29 -11.73 -13.53
C ASP A 87 -24.93 -10.34 -13.34
N VAL A 88 -25.55 -10.11 -12.19
CA VAL A 88 -26.19 -8.87 -11.82
C VAL A 88 -25.28 -8.17 -10.85
N ASP A 89 -24.55 -7.19 -11.35
CA ASP A 89 -23.94 -6.15 -10.54
C ASP A 89 -25.07 -5.41 -9.77
N ILE A 90 -25.29 -5.84 -8.52
CA ILE A 90 -26.32 -5.29 -7.64
C ILE A 90 -26.01 -3.83 -7.30
N ASP A 91 -24.74 -3.44 -7.28
CA ASP A 91 -24.30 -2.09 -6.98
C ASP A 91 -24.66 -1.13 -8.11
N ASN A 92 -24.52 -1.55 -9.38
CA ASN A 92 -25.00 -0.75 -10.51
C ASN A 92 -26.51 -0.54 -10.48
N LYS A 93 -27.28 -1.55 -10.06
CA LYS A 93 -28.74 -1.41 -9.86
C LYS A 93 -29.05 -0.48 -8.68
N PHE A 94 -28.34 -0.61 -7.58
CA PHE A 94 -28.54 0.18 -6.37
C PHE A 94 -28.19 1.66 -6.57
N HIS A 95 -27.07 1.95 -7.27
CA HIS A 95 -26.61 3.31 -7.55
C HIS A 95 -27.25 3.96 -8.77
N MET A 96 -28.22 3.29 -9.43
CA MET A 96 -28.86 3.78 -10.66
C MET A 96 -27.84 4.27 -11.70
N ALA A 97 -26.72 3.55 -11.84
CA ALA A 97 -25.61 4.00 -12.66
C ALA A 97 -26.03 4.11 -14.14
N THR A 98 -26.15 5.33 -14.65
CA THR A 98 -26.54 5.60 -16.05
C THR A 98 -25.31 5.75 -16.94
N GLY A 99 -24.67 4.64 -17.31
CA GLY A 99 -23.59 4.63 -18.29
C GLY A 99 -22.39 3.75 -17.89
N PRO A 100 -21.50 3.41 -18.84
CA PRO A 100 -20.32 2.59 -18.55
C PRO A 100 -19.27 3.43 -17.81
N TRP A 101 -19.29 3.40 -16.47
CA TRP A 101 -18.21 3.96 -15.64
C TRP A 101 -16.99 3.05 -15.72
N THR A 102 -16.12 3.27 -16.70
CA THR A 102 -14.97 2.38 -16.95
C THR A 102 -13.70 2.74 -16.16
N GLY A 103 -13.74 3.77 -15.31
CA GLY A 103 -12.54 4.31 -14.64
C GLY A 103 -11.51 4.95 -15.60
N ARG A 104 -11.90 5.32 -16.83
CA ARG A 104 -10.95 5.90 -17.81
C ARG A 104 -10.35 7.20 -17.30
N GLY A 105 -9.02 7.29 -17.33
CA GLY A 105 -8.28 8.47 -16.86
C GLY A 105 -8.04 8.49 -15.34
N VAL A 106 -8.59 7.52 -14.60
CA VAL A 106 -8.33 7.36 -13.17
C VAL A 106 -7.10 6.48 -12.98
N VAL A 107 -6.22 6.87 -12.06
CA VAL A 107 -5.08 6.06 -11.61
C VAL A 107 -5.38 5.60 -10.20
N VAL A 108 -5.29 4.29 -9.96
CA VAL A 108 -5.45 3.69 -8.65
C VAL A 108 -4.09 3.22 -8.15
N ALA A 109 -3.72 3.62 -6.93
CA ALA A 109 -2.53 3.13 -6.26
C ALA A 109 -2.89 1.91 -5.42
N ILE A 110 -2.14 0.82 -5.60
CA ILE A 110 -2.28 -0.42 -4.82
C ILE A 110 -1.00 -0.58 -4.00
N ILE A 111 -1.16 -0.62 -2.67
CA ILE A 111 -0.06 -0.84 -1.73
C ILE A 111 -0.27 -2.21 -1.10
N ASP A 112 0.41 -3.21 -1.65
CA ASP A 112 0.17 -4.62 -1.33
C ASP A 112 1.46 -5.46 -1.49
N THR A 113 1.36 -6.79 -1.55
CA THR A 113 2.48 -7.75 -1.60
C THR A 113 3.30 -7.70 -2.88
N GLY A 114 2.81 -7.01 -3.92
CA GLY A 114 3.43 -6.90 -5.22
C GLY A 114 2.39 -6.94 -6.34
N ILE A 115 2.85 -7.17 -7.57
CA ILE A 115 1.98 -7.55 -8.69
C ILE A 115 2.71 -8.52 -9.63
N ASP A 116 2.02 -9.55 -10.13
CA ASP A 116 2.45 -10.26 -11.33
C ASP A 116 2.22 -9.36 -12.55
N TYR A 117 3.19 -8.49 -12.80
CA TYR A 117 3.19 -7.59 -13.94
C TYR A 117 3.41 -8.31 -15.30
N THR A 118 3.63 -9.62 -15.30
CA THR A 118 3.72 -10.44 -16.52
C THR A 118 2.35 -10.97 -16.95
N HIS A 119 1.36 -10.90 -16.07
CA HIS A 119 0.00 -11.39 -16.34
C HIS A 119 -0.65 -10.60 -17.51
N PRO A 120 -1.24 -11.28 -18.52
CA PRO A 120 -1.74 -10.64 -19.74
C PRO A 120 -2.90 -9.66 -19.51
N ASP A 121 -3.62 -9.78 -18.39
CA ASP A 121 -4.67 -8.84 -17.98
C ASP A 121 -4.14 -7.43 -17.74
N PHE A 122 -2.86 -7.27 -17.39
CA PHE A 122 -2.26 -5.97 -17.16
C PHE A 122 -1.62 -5.38 -18.43
N TYR A 123 -2.06 -5.83 -19.59
CA TYR A 123 -1.65 -5.33 -20.90
C TYR A 123 -2.85 -4.90 -21.74
N ASP A 124 -2.68 -3.84 -22.51
CA ASP A 124 -3.69 -3.33 -23.44
C ASP A 124 -3.73 -4.13 -24.76
N SER A 125 -4.63 -3.74 -25.67
CA SER A 125 -4.79 -4.38 -26.98
C SER A 125 -3.55 -4.31 -27.87
N GLN A 126 -2.61 -3.41 -27.59
CA GLN A 126 -1.33 -3.26 -28.30
C GLN A 126 -0.18 -3.96 -27.57
N ASN A 127 -0.49 -4.77 -26.55
CA ASN A 127 0.47 -5.47 -25.71
C ASN A 127 1.41 -4.53 -24.92
N LYS A 128 0.92 -3.34 -24.56
CA LYS A 128 1.62 -2.42 -23.66
C LYS A 128 1.06 -2.54 -22.25
N THR A 129 1.91 -2.55 -21.23
CA THR A 129 1.42 -2.63 -19.85
C THR A 129 0.56 -1.42 -19.49
N VAL A 130 -0.52 -1.65 -18.74
CA VAL A 130 -1.37 -0.59 -18.18
C VAL A 130 -0.82 -0.04 -16.85
N ILE A 131 0.16 -0.74 -16.26
CA ILE A 131 0.84 -0.33 -15.03
C ILE A 131 1.64 0.95 -15.30
N LYS A 132 1.41 1.98 -14.48
CA LYS A 132 2.06 3.30 -14.65
C LYS A 132 3.38 3.41 -13.92
N VAL A 133 3.47 2.83 -12.73
CA VAL A 133 4.64 2.90 -11.86
C VAL A 133 4.61 1.74 -10.89
N LEU A 134 5.78 1.21 -10.56
CA LEU A 134 6.00 0.24 -9.49
C LEU A 134 6.99 0.85 -8.50
N VAL A 135 6.70 0.74 -7.20
CA VAL A 135 7.53 1.27 -6.13
C VAL A 135 7.80 0.16 -5.14
N SER A 136 9.08 -0.20 -4.94
CA SER A 136 9.47 -1.22 -3.97
C SER A 136 9.58 -0.59 -2.59
N THR A 137 8.85 -1.12 -1.62
CA THR A 137 8.90 -0.68 -0.21
C THR A 137 9.94 -1.43 0.62
N ILE A 138 10.47 -2.54 0.08
CA ILE A 138 11.43 -3.41 0.75
C ILE A 138 12.88 -3.18 0.30
N TYR A 139 13.07 -2.61 -0.89
CA TYR A 139 14.39 -2.22 -1.40
C TYR A 139 14.53 -0.72 -1.61
N GLU A 140 15.69 -0.20 -1.21
CA GLU A 140 16.07 1.19 -1.45
C GLU A 140 17.42 1.33 -2.14
N ARG A 141 17.60 2.45 -2.84
CA ARG A 141 18.86 2.87 -3.44
C ARG A 141 19.14 4.32 -3.03
N LYS A 142 20.25 4.55 -2.33
CA LYS A 142 20.66 5.87 -1.79
C LYS A 142 19.56 6.51 -0.92
N GLY A 143 18.95 5.72 -0.03
CA GLY A 143 17.91 6.17 0.90
C GLY A 143 16.57 6.52 0.24
N ARG A 144 16.31 6.03 -0.98
CA ARG A 144 15.03 6.18 -1.68
C ARG A 144 14.51 4.83 -2.17
N PRO A 145 13.20 4.57 -2.12
CA PRO A 145 12.59 3.39 -2.72
C PRO A 145 13.06 3.16 -4.16
N ILE A 146 13.25 1.89 -4.55
CA ILE A 146 13.48 1.58 -5.96
C ILE A 146 12.15 1.77 -6.71
N VAL A 147 12.21 2.49 -7.83
CA VAL A 147 11.03 2.81 -8.65
C VAL A 147 11.25 2.31 -10.08
N TRP A 148 10.26 1.61 -10.62
CA TRP A 148 10.20 1.22 -12.03
C TRP A 148 9.07 1.96 -12.74
N ILE A 149 9.38 2.62 -13.85
CA ILE A 149 8.41 3.29 -14.70
C ILE A 149 8.53 2.65 -16.09
N PRO A 150 7.57 1.79 -16.47
CA PRO A 150 7.64 1.06 -17.74
C PRO A 150 7.90 1.99 -18.92
N TYR A 151 8.89 1.64 -19.74
CA TYR A 151 9.35 2.36 -20.94
C TYR A 151 9.92 3.77 -20.70
N VAL A 152 10.19 4.15 -19.45
CA VAL A 152 10.92 5.37 -19.09
C VAL A 152 12.31 5.02 -18.55
N ASN A 153 12.39 4.07 -17.63
CA ASN A 153 13.67 3.62 -17.06
C ASN A 153 14.00 2.13 -17.34
N GLY A 154 13.16 1.46 -18.13
CA GLY A 154 13.41 0.13 -18.67
C GLY A 154 12.13 -0.54 -19.17
N THR A 155 12.26 -1.67 -19.85
CA THR A 155 11.13 -2.47 -20.37
C THR A 155 10.60 -3.46 -19.31
N MET A 156 9.47 -4.13 -19.60
CA MET A 156 8.95 -5.17 -18.70
C MET A 156 9.85 -6.42 -18.67
N GLU A 157 10.53 -6.72 -19.77
CA GLU A 157 11.51 -7.80 -19.84
C GLU A 157 12.76 -7.50 -19.00
N GLU A 158 13.21 -6.24 -19.00
CA GLU A 158 14.31 -5.79 -18.15
C GLU A 158 13.92 -5.82 -16.66
N LEU A 159 12.68 -5.44 -16.33
CA LEU A 159 12.13 -5.58 -14.99
C LEU A 159 12.13 -7.04 -14.52
N LEU A 160 11.69 -7.97 -15.37
CA LEU A 160 11.70 -9.39 -15.04
C LEU A 160 13.13 -9.90 -14.80
N LYS A 161 14.11 -9.48 -15.61
CA LYS A 161 15.53 -9.80 -15.36
C LYS A 161 16.02 -9.21 -14.04
N PHE A 162 15.60 -7.99 -13.72
CA PHE A 162 15.92 -7.31 -12.47
C PHE A 162 15.37 -8.08 -11.26
N ASP A 163 14.09 -8.44 -11.26
CA ASP A 163 13.50 -9.22 -10.17
C ASP A 163 14.12 -10.61 -10.04
N ASN A 164 14.43 -11.27 -11.16
CA ASN A 164 15.14 -12.55 -11.13
C ASN A 164 16.54 -12.44 -10.49
N TYR A 165 17.24 -11.32 -10.70
CA TYR A 165 18.51 -11.07 -10.02
C TYR A 165 18.32 -10.92 -8.51
N PHE A 166 17.31 -10.14 -8.08
CA PHE A 166 17.01 -9.93 -6.66
C PHE A 166 16.60 -11.24 -5.98
N TRP A 167 15.69 -12.01 -6.60
CA TRP A 167 15.29 -13.32 -6.14
C TRP A 167 16.49 -14.25 -5.91
N LYS A 168 17.37 -14.38 -6.90
CA LYS A 168 18.55 -15.25 -6.80
C LYS A 168 19.53 -14.81 -5.71
N LYS A 169 19.63 -13.51 -5.45
CA LYS A 169 20.62 -12.94 -4.55
C LYS A 169 20.13 -12.81 -3.11
N TYR A 170 18.86 -12.50 -2.92
CA TYR A 170 18.27 -12.12 -1.64
C TYR A 170 17.10 -13.01 -1.21
N GLY A 171 16.58 -13.87 -2.10
CA GLY A 171 15.45 -14.76 -1.81
C GLY A 171 14.07 -14.11 -1.95
N GLU A 172 14.01 -12.86 -2.38
CA GLU A 172 12.76 -12.12 -2.62
C GLU A 172 12.95 -11.17 -3.81
N PRO A 173 11.95 -10.99 -4.69
CA PRO A 173 12.04 -10.04 -5.79
C PRO A 173 11.76 -8.62 -5.27
N ALA A 174 12.05 -7.60 -6.09
CA ALA A 174 11.77 -6.22 -5.71
C ALA A 174 10.32 -5.78 -5.96
N PHE A 175 9.65 -6.37 -6.96
CA PHE A 175 8.30 -5.99 -7.38
C PHE A 175 7.36 -7.18 -7.66
N LEU A 176 7.88 -8.26 -8.25
CA LEU A 176 7.08 -9.42 -8.64
C LEU A 176 6.36 -10.03 -7.44
N ASP A 177 5.07 -10.30 -7.58
CA ASP A 177 4.28 -10.86 -6.48
C ASP A 177 4.50 -12.37 -6.36
N ILE A 178 5.09 -12.79 -5.25
CA ILE A 178 5.26 -14.20 -4.90
C ILE A 178 4.16 -14.72 -3.98
N CYS A 179 3.37 -13.81 -3.39
CA CYS A 179 2.28 -14.15 -2.49
C CYS A 179 0.98 -14.35 -3.26
N GLY A 180 0.70 -13.47 -4.22
CA GLY A 180 -0.50 -13.49 -5.07
C GLY A 180 -1.63 -12.57 -4.57
N HIS A 181 -1.56 -12.08 -3.32
CA HIS A 181 -2.59 -11.21 -2.75
C HIS A 181 -2.68 -9.87 -3.52
N GLY A 182 -1.55 -9.20 -3.75
CA GLY A 182 -1.51 -7.94 -4.49
C GLY A 182 -1.94 -8.09 -5.95
N THR A 183 -1.56 -9.18 -6.61
CA THR A 183 -2.01 -9.52 -7.96
C THR A 183 -3.52 -9.73 -8.01
N HIS A 184 -4.08 -10.44 -7.04
CA HIS A 184 -5.52 -10.67 -6.94
C HIS A 184 -6.29 -9.35 -6.72
N VAL A 185 -5.82 -8.50 -5.80
CA VAL A 185 -6.37 -7.15 -5.58
C VAL A 185 -6.30 -6.32 -6.87
N ALA A 186 -5.16 -6.33 -7.56
CA ALA A 186 -4.99 -5.64 -8.84
C ALA A 186 -5.91 -6.18 -9.95
N GLY A 187 -6.16 -7.49 -9.96
CA GLY A 187 -7.13 -8.14 -10.85
C GLY A 187 -8.55 -7.64 -10.63
N ILE A 188 -9.00 -7.53 -9.37
CA ILE A 188 -10.32 -6.97 -9.03
C ILE A 188 -10.43 -5.51 -9.49
N VAL A 189 -9.37 -4.72 -9.28
CA VAL A 189 -9.40 -3.27 -9.56
C VAL A 189 -9.28 -2.96 -11.06
N ALA A 190 -8.41 -3.65 -11.78
CA ALA A 190 -7.99 -3.28 -13.13
C ALA A 190 -7.68 -4.47 -14.07
N GLY A 191 -8.03 -5.70 -13.67
CA GLY A 191 -7.94 -6.86 -14.53
C GLY A 191 -8.80 -6.70 -15.79
N ARG A 192 -8.32 -7.25 -16.91
CA ARG A 192 -8.96 -7.08 -18.23
C ARG A 192 -9.58 -8.38 -18.76
N GLY A 193 -9.52 -9.47 -17.99
CA GLY A 193 -10.12 -10.76 -18.30
C GLY A 193 -9.50 -11.47 -19.50
N ARG A 194 -8.22 -11.22 -19.79
CA ARG A 194 -7.54 -11.87 -20.94
C ARG A 194 -7.14 -13.31 -20.64
N ALA A 195 -6.92 -13.65 -19.38
CA ALA A 195 -6.63 -15.01 -18.94
C ALA A 195 -7.86 -15.74 -18.34
N SER A 196 -9.03 -15.10 -18.31
CA SER A 196 -10.26 -15.65 -17.76
C SER A 196 -11.01 -16.42 -18.85
N ASN A 197 -10.68 -17.70 -19.03
CA ASN A 197 -11.45 -18.64 -19.86
C ASN A 197 -12.43 -19.45 -19.01
#